data_AF-A0A085TV57-F1
#
_entry.id   AF-A0A085TV57-F1
#
_cell.length_a   1.000
_cell.length_b   1.000
_cell.length_c   1.000
_cell.angle_alpha   90.00
_cell.angle_beta   90.00
_cell.angle_gamma   90.00
#
_symmetry.space_group_name_H-M   'P 1'
#
loop_
_entity.id
_entity.type
_entity.pdbx_description
1 polymer ?
#
loop_
_entity_poly.entity_id
_entity_poly.type
_entity_poly.pdbx_seq_one_letter_code
_entity_poly.pdbx_strand_id
1 'polypeptide(L)'
;MPDALRYAAIMLAAGIGIPVLAALNAQLGGRIGSPAVAAVVLFCVALGGAVAAMMVTTGPSPIARLPGQPWYLFLAGLFVAFYVLSVTFIAPRFGVGNAIFFVLLGQMISAAAIDQFGLFGAAIRPLTLMRGAGIGFMCLGLFLIQKA
;
A
#
# COMPACT_ATOMS: atom_id res chain seq x y z
N MET A 1 -8.64 11.07 23.17
CA MET A 1 -8.34 9.71 22.64
C MET A 1 -6.83 9.54 22.70
N PRO A 2 -6.27 8.45 23.25
CA PRO A 2 -4.82 8.25 23.21
C PRO A 2 -4.38 8.33 21.74
N ASP A 3 -3.32 9.08 21.43
CA ASP A 3 -2.90 9.34 20.04
C ASP A 3 -2.72 8.04 19.23
N ALA A 4 -2.34 6.95 19.90
CA ALA A 4 -2.28 5.60 19.35
C ALA A 4 -3.61 5.14 18.71
N LEU A 5 -4.76 5.40 19.36
CA LEU A 5 -6.07 5.00 18.83
C LEU A 5 -6.44 5.84 17.60
N ARG A 6 -6.08 7.13 17.58
CA ARG A 6 -6.29 8.00 16.40
C ARG A 6 -5.46 7.51 15.22
N TYR A 7 -4.18 7.20 15.44
CA TYR A 7 -3.31 6.66 14.39
C TYR A 7 -3.78 5.30 13.89
N ALA A 8 -4.21 4.41 14.80
CA ALA A 8 -4.76 3.11 14.43
C ALA A 8 -6.02 3.25 13.57
N ALA A 9 -6.93 4.16 13.91
CA ALA A 9 -8.15 4.41 13.14
C ALA A 9 -7.84 4.95 11.72
N ILE A 10 -6.89 5.88 11.60
CA ILE A 10 -6.46 6.40 10.29
C ILE A 10 -5.85 5.29 9.43
N MET A 11 -4.98 4.46 10.01
CA MET A 11 -4.34 3.35 9.28
C MET A 11 -5.33 2.25 8.92
N LEU A 12 -6.34 2.00 9.76
CA LEU A 12 -7.44 1.08 9.45
C LEU A 12 -8.26 1.60 8.26
N ALA A 13 -8.63 2.88 8.25
CA ALA A 13 -9.34 3.50 7.14
C ALA A 13 -8.52 3.44 5.84
N ALA A 14 -7.22 3.72 5.93
CA ALA A 14 -6.31 3.57 4.79
C ALA A 14 -6.26 2.11 4.28
N GLY A 15 -6.24 1.13 5.19
CA GLY A 15 -6.27 -0.29 4.85
C GLY A 15 -7.54 -0.72 4.10
N ILE A 16 -8.70 -0.19 4.48
CA ILE A 16 -9.97 -0.42 3.76
C ILE A 16 -9.92 0.16 2.34
N GLY A 17 -9.22 1.27 2.14
CA GLY A 17 -9.08 1.91 0.84
C GLY A 17 -8.35 1.03 -0.20
N ILE A 18 -7.45 0.15 0.23
CA ILE A 18 -6.58 -0.63 -0.69
C ILE A 18 -7.38 -1.65 -1.53
N PRO A 19 -8.26 -2.50 -0.96
CA PRO A 19 -9.13 -3.37 -1.75
C PRO A 19 -10.13 -2.60 -2.62
N VAL A 20 -10.68 -1.49 -2.10
CA VAL A 20 -11.63 -0.65 -2.85
C VAL A 20 -10.96 -0.06 -4.08
N LEU A 21 -9.76 0.50 -3.92
CA LEU A 21 -8.90 0.97 -5.00
C LEU A 21 -8.67 -0.13 -6.05
N ALA A 22 -8.26 -1.31 -5.61
CA ALA A 22 -7.99 -2.44 -6.50
C ALA A 22 -9.24 -2.86 -7.29
N ALA A 23 -10.40 -2.94 -6.65
CA ALA A 23 -11.67 -3.31 -7.29
C ALA A 23 -12.16 -2.26 -8.29
N LEU A 24 -12.07 -0.97 -7.94
CA LEU A 24 -12.45 0.12 -8.84
C LEU A 24 -11.51 0.17 -10.06
N ASN A 25 -10.20 0.04 -9.85
CA ASN A 25 -9.24 0.11 -10.94
C ASN A 25 -9.30 -1.13 -11.85
N ALA A 26 -9.49 -2.33 -11.28
CA ALA A 26 -9.73 -3.55 -12.04
C ALA A 26 -10.96 -3.44 -12.94
N GLN A 27 -12.07 -2.90 -12.42
CA GLN A 27 -13.27 -2.66 -13.22
C GLN A 27 -13.04 -1.63 -14.33
N LEU A 28 -12.36 -0.52 -14.03
CA LEU A 28 -12.02 0.49 -15.04
C LEU A 28 -11.12 -0.10 -16.13
N GLY A 29 -10.08 -0.84 -15.74
CA GLY A 29 -9.16 -1.53 -16.65
C GLY A 29 -9.86 -2.56 -17.53
N GLY A 30 -10.82 -3.30 -16.97
CA GLY A 30 -11.65 -4.24 -17.73
C GLY A 30 -12.57 -3.55 -18.73
N ARG A 31 -13.20 -2.42 -18.35
CA ARG A 31 -14.09 -1.64 -19.25
C ARG A 31 -13.34 -0.95 -20.38
N ILE A 32 -12.14 -0.44 -20.11
CA ILE A 32 -11.27 0.19 -21.12
C ILE A 32 -10.57 -0.86 -21.99
N GLY A 33 -10.37 -2.08 -21.46
CA GLY A 33 -9.56 -3.13 -22.09
C GLY A 33 -8.05 -2.91 -21.92
N SER A 34 -7.62 -1.98 -21.06
CA SER A 34 -6.20 -1.69 -20.80
C SER A 34 -5.93 -1.38 -19.32
N PRO A 35 -5.29 -2.30 -18.58
CA PRO A 35 -4.86 -2.06 -17.20
C PRO A 35 -3.91 -0.87 -17.06
N ALA A 36 -3.06 -0.63 -18.06
CA ALA A 36 -2.11 0.48 -18.05
C ALA A 36 -2.82 1.83 -18.13
N VAL A 37 -3.83 1.96 -19.00
CA VAL A 37 -4.61 3.20 -19.11
C VAL A 37 -5.39 3.47 -17.83
N ALA A 38 -6.00 2.44 -17.22
CA ALA A 38 -6.68 2.59 -15.93
C ALA A 38 -5.71 3.04 -14.82
N ALA A 39 -4.51 2.46 -14.76
CA ALA A 39 -3.48 2.89 -13.81
C ALA A 39 -3.05 4.35 -14.01
N VAL A 40 -2.89 4.82 -15.26
CA VAL A 40 -2.59 6.23 -15.55
C VAL A 40 -3.69 7.14 -15.03
N VAL A 41 -4.97 6.82 -15.29
CA VAL A 41 -6.12 7.60 -14.78
C VAL A 41 -6.10 7.64 -13.25
N LEU A 42 -5.90 6.50 -12.60
CA LEU A 42 -5.77 6.39 -11.15
C LEU A 42 -4.65 7.29 -10.61
N PHE A 43 -3.46 7.28 -11.25
CA PHE A 43 -2.34 8.11 -10.83
C PHE A 43 -2.60 9.60 -11.02
N CYS A 44 -3.30 10.00 -12.09
CA CYS A 44 -3.70 11.38 -12.29
C CYS A 44 -4.66 11.86 -11.17
N VAL A 45 -5.65 11.04 -10.82
CA VAL A 45 -6.59 11.35 -9.72
C VAL A 45 -5.85 11.41 -8.37
N ALA A 46 -4.96 10.45 -8.10
CA ALA A 46 -4.16 10.41 -6.89
C ALA A 46 -3.23 11.62 -6.78
N LEU A 47 -2.58 12.02 -7.88
CA LEU A 47 -1.75 13.22 -7.95
C LEU A 47 -2.57 14.48 -7.65
N GLY A 48 -3.73 14.64 -8.26
CA GLY A 48 -4.63 15.77 -7.99
C GLY A 48 -5.02 15.85 -6.51
N GLY A 49 -5.38 14.71 -5.89
CA GLY A 49 -5.68 14.63 -4.47
C GLY A 49 -4.48 14.99 -3.58
N ALA A 50 -3.29 14.49 -3.91
CA ALA A 50 -2.05 14.80 -3.18
C ALA A 50 -1.67 16.29 -3.30
N VAL A 51 -1.82 16.89 -4.48
CA VAL A 51 -1.59 18.33 -4.70
C VAL A 51 -2.58 19.15 -3.90
N ALA A 52 -3.88 18.80 -3.90
CA ALA A 52 -4.88 19.49 -3.10
C ALA A 52 -4.56 19.42 -1.60
N ALA A 53 -4.20 18.23 -1.09
CA ALA A 53 -3.80 18.05 0.30
C ALA A 53 -2.54 18.86 0.65
N MET A 54 -1.54 18.91 -0.23
CA MET A 54 -0.35 19.75 -0.07
C MET A 54 -0.73 21.22 0.05
N MET A 55 -1.62 21.73 -0.82
CA MET A 55 -2.03 23.13 -0.82
C MET A 55 -2.77 23.53 0.46
N VAL A 56 -3.60 22.65 1.03
CA VAL A 56 -4.38 22.94 2.25
C VAL A 56 -3.54 22.82 3.53
N THR A 57 -2.47 22.02 3.52
CA THR A 57 -1.70 21.72 4.73
C THR A 57 -0.41 22.55 4.86
N THR A 58 0.50 22.43 3.90
CA THR A 58 1.87 22.97 4.01
C THR A 58 2.18 23.99 2.91
N GLY A 59 1.39 24.01 1.84
CA GLY A 59 1.66 24.80 0.64
C GLY A 59 2.84 24.27 -0.19
N PRO A 60 3.23 24.97 -1.27
CA PRO A 60 4.27 24.51 -2.19
C PRO A 60 5.70 24.74 -1.69
N SER A 61 5.90 25.44 -0.57
CA SER A 61 7.23 25.81 -0.06
C SER A 61 8.19 24.61 0.12
N PRO A 62 7.77 23.44 0.64
CA PRO A 62 8.66 22.29 0.82
C PRO A 62 9.18 21.67 -0.49
N ILE A 63 8.58 21.97 -1.65
CA ILE A 63 9.01 21.45 -2.97
C ILE A 63 10.47 21.83 -3.25
N ALA A 64 10.92 23.00 -2.77
CA ALA A 64 12.30 23.45 -2.92
C ALA A 64 13.34 22.52 -2.28
N ARG A 65 12.93 21.59 -1.39
CA ARG A 65 13.81 20.63 -0.71
C ARG A 65 13.98 19.31 -1.46
N LEU A 66 13.22 19.08 -2.55
CA LEU A 66 13.29 17.83 -3.33
C LEU A 66 14.67 17.56 -3.95
N PRO A 67 15.39 18.54 -4.53
CA PRO A 67 16.67 18.25 -5.19
C PRO A 67 17.76 17.70 -4.26
N GLY A 68 17.64 17.90 -2.95
CA GLY A 68 18.59 17.40 -1.95
C GLY A 68 18.29 16.00 -1.40
N GLN A 69 17.23 15.34 -1.87
CA GLN A 69 16.83 14.03 -1.33
C GLN A 69 17.47 12.85 -2.08
N PRO A 70 17.76 11.73 -1.39
CA PRO A 70 18.29 10.53 -2.04
C PRO A 70 17.38 10.00 -3.15
N TRP A 71 17.97 9.75 -4.33
CA TRP A 71 17.22 9.42 -5.55
C TRP A 71 16.34 8.16 -5.42
N TYR A 72 16.77 7.18 -4.61
CA TYR A 72 16.05 5.93 -4.41
C TYR A 72 14.70 6.13 -3.71
N LEU A 73 14.50 7.24 -2.98
CA LEU A 73 13.21 7.55 -2.35
C LEU A 73 12.12 7.84 -3.38
N PHE A 74 12.48 8.38 -4.54
CA PHE A 74 11.53 8.65 -5.63
C PHE A 74 11.06 7.37 -6.33
N LEU A 75 11.78 6.25 -6.17
CA LEU A 75 11.37 4.95 -6.71
C LEU A 75 10.16 4.34 -5.98
N ALA A 76 9.76 4.87 -4.81
CA ALA A 76 8.60 4.37 -4.07
C ALA A 76 7.32 4.36 -4.94
N GLY A 77 7.16 5.34 -5.84
CA GLY A 77 6.03 5.38 -6.78
C GLY A 77 6.00 4.19 -7.75
N LEU A 78 7.15 3.62 -8.10
CA LEU A 78 7.23 2.46 -8.99
C LEU A 78 6.67 1.20 -8.33
N PHE A 79 6.85 1.02 -7.02
CA PHE A 79 6.24 -0.09 -6.28
C PHE A 79 4.71 -0.01 -6.28
N VAL A 80 4.16 1.20 -6.14
CA VAL A 80 2.71 1.42 -6.23
C VAL A 80 2.21 1.18 -7.66
N ALA A 81 2.93 1.64 -8.68
CA ALA A 81 2.61 1.37 -10.08
C ALA A 81 2.59 -0.13 -10.39
N PHE A 82 3.62 -0.85 -9.95
CA PHE A 82 3.66 -2.30 -10.08
C PHE A 82 2.47 -2.96 -9.39
N TYR A 83 2.18 -2.61 -8.12
CA TYR A 83 1.03 -3.13 -7.38
C TYR A 83 -0.30 -2.91 -8.14
N VAL A 84 -0.56 -1.67 -8.58
CA VAL A 84 -1.81 -1.31 -9.28
C VAL A 84 -1.93 -2.06 -10.60
N LEU A 85 -0.87 -2.13 -11.40
CA LEU A 85 -0.87 -2.85 -12.68
C LEU A 85 -1.10 -4.35 -12.47
N SER A 86 -0.37 -4.95 -11.54
CA SER A 86 -0.50 -6.37 -11.21
C SER A 86 -1.91 -6.70 -10.72
N VAL A 87 -2.46 -5.93 -9.77
CA VAL A 87 -3.79 -6.23 -9.23
C VAL A 87 -4.88 -6.03 -10.29
N THR A 88 -4.76 -5.02 -11.14
CA THR A 88 -5.75 -4.73 -12.22
C THR A 88 -5.76 -5.84 -13.27
N PHE A 89 -4.59 -6.39 -13.59
CA PHE A 89 -4.46 -7.49 -14.55
C PHE A 89 -4.88 -8.85 -13.95
N ILE A 90 -4.50 -9.10 -12.69
CA ILE A 90 -4.68 -10.41 -12.04
C ILE A 90 -6.08 -10.55 -11.43
N ALA A 91 -6.65 -9.50 -10.85
CA ALA A 91 -7.92 -9.56 -10.12
C ALA A 91 -9.10 -10.15 -10.92
N PRO A 92 -9.29 -9.85 -12.23
CA PRO A 92 -10.36 -10.47 -13.02
C PRO A 92 -10.23 -11.99 -13.18
N ARG A 93 -9.02 -12.55 -13.05
CA ARG A 93 -8.72 -13.98 -13.24
C ARG A 93 -8.59 -14.73 -11.92
N PHE A 94 -8.03 -14.06 -10.91
CA PHE A 94 -7.62 -14.66 -9.65
C PHE A 94 -8.56 -14.29 -8.48
N GLY A 95 -9.45 -13.31 -8.70
CA GLY A 95 -10.29 -12.71 -7.68
C GLY A 95 -9.55 -11.63 -6.89
N VAL A 96 -10.24 -10.53 -6.57
CA VAL A 96 -9.68 -9.43 -5.78
C VAL A 96 -9.26 -9.91 -4.40
N GLY A 97 -10.09 -10.73 -3.73
CA GLY A 97 -9.79 -11.24 -2.39
C GLY A 97 -8.47 -12.01 -2.31
N ASN A 98 -8.24 -12.93 -3.24
CA ASN A 98 -6.99 -13.69 -3.32
C ASN A 98 -5.79 -12.79 -3.62
N ALA A 99 -5.93 -11.84 -4.55
CA ALA A 99 -4.84 -10.92 -4.86
C ALA A 99 -4.44 -10.08 -3.64
N ILE A 100 -5.43 -9.53 -2.92
CA ILE A 100 -5.18 -8.76 -1.70
C ILE A 100 -4.57 -9.64 -0.60
N PHE A 101 -5.02 -10.89 -0.43
CA PHE A 101 -4.44 -11.82 0.53
C PHE A 101 -2.93 -12.01 0.31
N PHE A 102 -2.50 -12.31 -0.92
CA PHE A 102 -1.07 -12.50 -1.22
C PHE A 102 -0.26 -11.21 -1.06
N VAL A 103 -0.88 -10.05 -1.35
CA VAL A 103 -0.27 -8.74 -1.10
C VAL A 103 -0.06 -8.51 0.40
N LEU A 104 -1.07 -8.79 1.23
CA LEU A 104 -0.96 -8.66 2.69
C LEU A 104 0.14 -9.57 3.24
N LEU A 105 0.26 -10.82 2.76
CA LEU A 105 1.36 -11.71 3.14
C LEU A 105 2.73 -11.09 2.81
N GLY A 106 2.90 -10.60 1.57
CA GLY A 106 4.13 -9.93 1.15
C GLY A 106 4.46 -8.69 1.99
N GLN A 107 3.44 -7.90 2.34
CA GLN A 107 3.57 -6.74 3.22
C GLN A 107 4.03 -7.12 4.63
N MET A 108 3.49 -8.21 5.21
CA MET A 108 3.91 -8.68 6.55
C MET A 108 5.37 -9.13 6.56
N ILE A 109 5.79 -9.90 5.55
CA ILE A 109 7.19 -10.35 5.42
C ILE A 109 8.12 -9.15 5.25
N SER A 110 7.74 -8.21 4.38
CA SER A 110 8.56 -7.02 4.08
C SER A 110 8.65 -6.10 5.30
N ALA A 111 7.55 -5.87 6.00
CA ALA A 111 7.53 -5.05 7.21
C ALA A 111 8.39 -5.66 8.33
N ALA A 112 8.33 -6.99 8.51
CA ALA A 112 9.18 -7.69 9.46
C ALA A 112 10.68 -7.52 9.12
N ALA A 113 11.05 -7.65 7.85
CA ALA A 113 12.42 -7.46 7.40
C ALA A 113 12.89 -6.00 7.57
N ILE A 114 12.08 -5.02 7.17
CA ILE A 114 12.39 -3.59 7.32
C ILE A 114 12.65 -3.24 8.79
N ASP A 115 11.77 -3.69 9.68
CA ASP A 115 11.89 -3.42 11.12
C ASP A 115 13.06 -4.14 11.77
N GLN A 116 13.34 -5.39 11.37
CA GLN A 116 14.42 -6.18 11.95
C GLN A 116 15.80 -5.65 11.55
N PHE A 117 15.97 -5.22 10.29
CA PHE A 117 17.25 -4.76 9.77
C PHE A 117 17.39 -3.22 9.77
N GLY A 118 16.36 -2.48 10.20
CA GLY A 118 16.37 -1.00 10.20
C GLY A 118 16.49 -0.39 8.80
N LEU A 119 15.94 -1.08 7.79
CA LEU A 119 16.08 -0.66 6.40
C LEU A 119 15.45 0.72 6.18
N PHE A 120 16.04 1.53 5.31
CA PHE A 120 15.53 2.85 4.93
C PHE A 120 15.39 3.86 6.10
N GLY A 121 16.16 3.66 7.19
CA GLY A 121 16.08 4.52 8.37
C GLY A 121 14.92 4.19 9.31
N ALA A 122 14.29 3.03 9.13
CA ALA A 122 13.25 2.54 10.03
C ALA A 122 13.80 2.30 11.44
N ALA A 123 12.95 2.52 12.46
CA ALA A 123 13.30 2.20 13.83
C ALA A 123 13.51 0.70 13.98
N ILE A 124 14.71 0.28 14.43
CA ILE A 124 15.04 -1.12 14.62
C ILE A 124 14.14 -1.69 15.71
N ARG A 125 13.30 -2.65 15.34
CA ARG A 125 12.42 -3.39 16.25
C ARG A 125 12.70 -4.87 16.06
N PRO A 126 13.56 -5.47 16.90
CA PRO A 126 13.96 -6.86 16.73
C PRO A 126 12.73 -7.77 16.74
N LEU A 127 12.75 -8.76 15.85
CA LEU A 127 11.66 -9.72 15.72
C LEU A 127 11.64 -10.62 16.97
N THR A 128 10.73 -10.34 17.89
CA THR A 128 10.52 -11.19 19.07
C THR A 128 9.72 -12.44 18.69
N LEU A 129 9.86 -13.50 19.48
CA LEU A 129 9.09 -14.73 19.28
C LEU A 129 7.57 -14.47 19.27
N MET A 130 7.10 -13.56 20.13
CA MET A 130 5.70 -13.14 20.18
C MET A 130 5.25 -12.41 18.92
N ARG A 131 6.09 -11.52 18.35
CA ARG A 131 5.78 -10.83 17.10
C ARG A 131 5.76 -11.79 15.91
N GLY A 132 6.73 -12.71 15.86
CA GLY A 132 6.77 -13.77 14.85
C GLY A 132 5.54 -14.68 14.92
N ALA A 133 5.14 -15.09 16.13
CA ALA A 133 3.92 -15.86 16.34
C ALA A 133 2.66 -15.08 15.90
N GLY A 134 2.57 -13.79 16.23
CA GLY A 134 1.46 -12.93 15.80
C GLY A 134 1.33 -12.82 14.28
N ILE A 135 2.45 -12.61 13.57
CA ILE A 135 2.47 -12.64 12.10
C ILE A 135 2.03 -14.01 11.59
N GLY A 136 2.52 -15.10 12.18
CA GLY A 136 2.11 -16.46 11.84
C GLY A 136 0.60 -16.68 11.98
N PHE A 137 0.00 -16.24 13.09
CA PHE A 137 -1.44 -16.32 13.30
C PHE A 137 -2.23 -15.45 12.31
N MET A 138 -1.75 -14.25 11.97
CA MET A 138 -2.37 -13.44 10.93
C MET A 138 -2.39 -14.16 9.58
N CYS A 139 -1.25 -14.76 9.18
CA CYS A 139 -1.15 -15.56 7.95
C CYS A 139 -2.09 -16.77 7.97
N LEU A 140 -2.19 -17.47 9.11
CA LEU A 140 -3.11 -18.60 9.28
C LEU A 140 -4.57 -18.17 9.19
N GLY A 141 -4.96 -17.08 9.86
CA GLY A 141 -6.31 -16.54 9.82
C GLY A 141 -6.71 -16.13 8.41
N LEU A 142 -5.82 -15.43 7.72
CA LEU A 142 -5.97 -15.06 6.31
C LEU A 142 -6.13 -16.32 5.41
N PHE A 143 -5.36 -17.38 5.66
CA PHE A 143 -5.44 -18.63 4.88
C PHE A 143 -6.77 -19.36 5.08
N LEU A 144 -7.28 -19.39 6.33
CA LEU A 144 -8.58 -19.97 6.63
C LEU A 144 -9.73 -19.20 5.96
N ILE A 145 -9.67 -17.85 5.98
CA ILE A 145 -10.67 -17.00 5.30
C ILE A 145 -10.68 -17.27 3.79
N GLN A 146 -9.51 -17.49 3.18
CA GLN A 146 -9.43 -17.79 1.75
C GLN A 146 -10.05 -19.16 1.40
N LYS A 147 -9.95 -20.13 2.29
CA LYS A 147 -10.40 -21.51 2.06
C LYS A 147 -11.89 -21.72 2.35
N ALA A 148 -12.50 -20.84 3.14
CA ALA A 148 -13.93 -20.83 3.44
C ALA A 148 -14.76 -20.29 2.26
#